data_AF-A4UAK2-F1
#
_entry.id   AF-A4UAK2-F1
#
_cell.length_a   1.000
_cell.length_b   1.000
_cell.length_c   1.000
_cell.angle_alpha   90.00
_cell.angle_beta   90.00
_cell.angle_gamma   90.00
#
_symmetry.space_group_name_H-M   'P 1'
#
loop_
_entity.id
_entity.type
_entity.pdbx_description
1 polymer ?
#
loop_
_entity_poly.entity_id
_entity_poly.type
_entity_poly.pdbx_seq_one_letter_code
_entity_poly.pdbx_strand_id
1 'polypeptide(L)' 'MFHNFHILSLSSYAYYMFFGSLGLTTSLVMFFKYGLYWMFLFTLFSVLFIAFAWGKDISMEGLSGYHNFYVMDGFKFGTI' A
#
# COMPACT_ATOMS: atom_id res chain seq x y z
N MET A 1 -1.53 3.18 -29.68
CA MET A 1 -2.81 3.30 -28.95
C MET A 1 -2.70 4.56 -28.12
N PHE A 2 -3.49 5.59 -28.40
CA PHE A 2 -3.41 6.87 -27.67
C PHE A 2 -4.53 6.90 -26.63
N HIS A 3 -4.15 6.89 -25.35
CA HIS A 3 -5.07 7.11 -24.24
C HIS A 3 -4.41 8.02 -23.19
N ASN A 4 -5.25 8.68 -22.39
CA ASN A 4 -4.79 9.57 -21.31
C ASN A 4 -4.74 8.86 -19.95
N PHE A 5 -5.00 7.55 -19.88
CA PHE A 5 -4.89 6.80 -18.62
C PHE A 5 -3.43 6.48 -18.27
N HIS A 6 -3.12 6.47 -16.98
CA HIS A 6 -1.82 6.04 -16.47
C HIS A 6 -1.76 4.50 -16.48
N ILE A 7 -0.79 3.93 -17.21
CA ILE A 7 -0.46 2.51 -17.14
C ILE A 7 0.68 2.36 -16.15
N LEU A 8 0.40 1.65 -15.05
CA LEU A 8 1.39 1.40 -14.01
C LEU A 8 2.40 0.34 -14.44
N SER A 9 3.66 0.51 -14.02
CA SER A 9 4.67 -0.54 -14.11
C SER A 9 4.42 -1.62 -13.04
N LEU A 10 5.15 -2.74 -13.14
CA LEU A 10 5.02 -3.84 -12.18
C LEU A 10 5.39 -3.37 -10.76
N SER A 11 4.45 -3.50 -9.83
CA SER A 11 4.66 -3.22 -8.40
C SER A 11 4.44 -4.47 -7.56
N SER A 12 5.35 -4.71 -6.61
CA SER A 12 5.27 -5.82 -5.66
C SER A 12 4.55 -5.46 -4.36
N TYR A 13 4.19 -4.18 -4.14
CA TYR A 13 3.60 -3.73 -2.88
C TYR A 13 2.27 -4.39 -2.55
N ALA A 14 1.43 -4.70 -3.54
CA ALA A 14 0.19 -5.44 -3.32
C ALA A 14 0.45 -6.84 -2.73
N TYR A 15 1.45 -7.55 -3.25
CA TYR A 15 1.86 -8.86 -2.75
C TYR A 15 2.44 -8.76 -1.33
N TYR A 16 3.28 -7.76 -1.07
CA TYR A 16 3.82 -7.54 0.28
C TYR A 16 2.74 -7.15 1.28
N MET A 17 1.77 -6.32 0.90
CA MET A 17 0.65 -5.92 1.76
C MET A 17 -0.26 -7.12 2.09
N PHE A 18 -0.46 -8.06 1.17
CA PHE A 18 -1.17 -9.31 1.44
C PHE A 18 -0.50 -10.11 2.56
N PHE A 19 0.81 -10.37 2.47
CA PHE A 19 1.53 -11.09 3.55
C PHE A 19 1.66 -10.27 4.83
N GLY A 20 1.81 -8.95 4.73
CA GLY A 20 1.85 -8.05 5.89
C GLY A 20 0.55 -8.06 6.67
N SER A 21 -0.60 -7.96 5.99
CA SER A 21 -1.93 -8.01 6.61
C SER A 21 -2.23 -9.38 7.22
N LEU A 22 -1.91 -10.48 6.53
CA LEU A 22 -2.00 -11.84 7.06
C LEU A 22 -1.16 -12.00 8.35
N GLY A 23 0.08 -11.50 8.34
CA GLY A 23 0.97 -11.51 9.50
C GLY A 23 0.44 -10.67 10.65
N LEU A 24 -0.13 -9.49 10.36
CA LEU A 24 -0.70 -8.60 11.37
C LEU A 24 -1.90 -9.22 12.07
N THR A 25 -2.84 -9.81 11.33
CA THR A 25 -4.02 -10.45 11.93
C THR A 25 -3.63 -11.68 12.75
N THR A 26 -2.69 -12.48 12.25
CA THR A 26 -2.21 -13.68 12.96
C THR A 26 -1.47 -13.31 14.24
N SER A 27 -0.59 -12.29 14.17
CA SER A 27 0.18 -11.85 15.34
C SER A 27 -0.68 -11.17 16.41
N LEU A 28 -1.77 -10.48 16.01
CA LEU A 28 -2.78 -9.97 16.96
C LEU A 28 -3.42 -11.10 17.77
N VAL A 29 -3.79 -12.21 17.13
CA VAL A 29 -4.32 -13.40 17.83
C VAL A 29 -3.28 -13.95 18.81
N MET A 30 -2.02 -14.08 18.38
CA MET A 30 -0.94 -14.58 19.24
C MET A 30 -0.67 -13.64 20.42
N PHE A 31 -0.75 -12.33 20.20
CA PHE A 31 -0.60 -11.33 21.25
C PHE A 31 -1.73 -11.45 22.29
N PHE A 32 -2.99 -11.43 21.87
CA PHE A 32 -4.11 -11.49 22.81
C PHE A 32 -4.25 -12.82 23.52
N LYS A 33 -3.92 -13.94 22.86
CA LYS A 33 -4.06 -15.27 23.45
C LYS A 33 -2.88 -15.66 24.34
N TYR A 34 -1.65 -15.31 23.95
CA TYR A 34 -0.42 -15.82 24.55
C TYR A 34 0.54 -14.72 25.04
N GLY A 35 0.21 -13.44 24.87
CA GLY A 35 1.06 -12.31 25.27
C GLY A 35 2.26 -12.07 24.35
N LEU A 36 2.35 -12.75 23.20
CA LEU A 36 3.48 -12.66 22.27
C LEU A 36 3.42 -11.40 21.38
N TYR A 37 3.77 -10.24 21.95
CA TYR A 37 3.63 -8.94 21.27
C TYR A 37 4.72 -8.63 20.22
N TRP A 38 5.87 -9.29 20.25
CA TRP A 38 6.98 -8.99 19.34
C TRP A 38 6.63 -9.18 17.86
N MET A 39 5.89 -10.25 17.53
CA MET A 39 5.43 -10.51 16.16
C MET A 39 4.42 -9.46 15.70
N PHE A 40 3.61 -8.95 16.62
CA PHE A 40 2.67 -7.86 16.34
C PHE A 40 3.43 -6.58 16.00
N LEU A 41 4.42 -6.19 16.82
CA LEU A 41 5.22 -4.99 16.52
C LEU A 41 5.94 -5.09 15.18
N PHE A 42 6.57 -6.23 14.89
CA PHE A 42 7.27 -6.45 13.61
C PHE A 42 6.33 -6.32 12.40
N THR A 43 5.17 -6.98 12.44
CA THR A 43 4.22 -6.95 11.32
C THR A 43 3.53 -5.60 11.19
N LEU A 44 3.23 -4.92 12.31
CA LEU A 44 2.71 -3.55 12.30
C LEU A 44 3.66 -2.59 11.60
N PHE A 45 4.95 -2.57 11.99
CA PHE A 45 5.93 -1.68 11.36
C PHE A 45 6.17 -2.05 9.89
N SER A 46 6.11 -3.34 9.54
CA SER A 46 6.22 -3.80 8.15
C SER A 46 5.07 -3.28 7.28
N VAL A 47 3.82 -3.36 7.75
CA VAL A 47 2.64 -2.83 7.04
C VAL A 47 2.73 -1.31 6.86
N LEU A 48 3.10 -0.59 7.92
CA LEU A 48 3.29 0.87 7.86
C LEU A 48 4.39 1.26 6.87
N PHE A 49 5.50 0.53 6.85
CA PHE A 49 6.59 0.76 5.92
C PHE A 49 6.17 0.51 4.46
N ILE A 50 5.43 -0.56 4.18
CA ILE A 50 4.92 -0.85 2.83
C ILE A 50 3.96 0.27 2.38
N ALA A 51 3.05 0.70 3.25
CA ALA A 51 2.13 1.81 2.95
C ALA A 51 2.88 3.12 2.64
N PHE A 52 3.91 3.45 3.43
CA PHE A 52 4.75 4.61 3.19
C PHE A 52 5.49 4.51 1.85
N ALA A 53 6.12 3.37 1.57
CA ALA A 53 6.88 3.15 0.34
C ALA A 53 5.98 3.23 -0.90
N TRP A 54 4.77 2.68 -0.83
CA TRP A 54 3.79 2.77 -1.91
C TRP A 54 3.29 4.21 -2.10
N GLY A 55 2.95 4.92 -1.02
CA GLY A 55 2.57 6.34 -1.08
C GLY A 55 3.66 7.24 -1.68
N LYS A 56 4.93 6.93 -1.40
CA LYS A 56 6.08 7.59 -2.03
C LYS A 56 6.10 7.36 -3.54
N ASP A 57 5.82 6.16 -4.03
CA ASP A 57 5.78 5.89 -5.48
C ASP A 57 4.63 6.64 -6.17
N ILE A 58 3.43 6.66 -5.58
CA ILE A 58 2.29 7.45 -6.10
C ILE A 58 2.65 8.94 -6.19
N SER A 59 3.38 9.46 -5.20
CA SER A 59 3.84 10.85 -5.22
C SER A 59 4.86 11.11 -6.33
N MET A 60 5.80 10.20 -6.53
CA MET A 60 6.81 10.28 -7.59
C MET A 60 6.20 10.15 -8.98
N GLU A 61 5.17 9.31 -9.15
CA GLU A 61 4.39 9.19 -10.39
C GLU A 61 3.69 10.51 -10.72
N GLY A 62 3.08 11.15 -9.72
CA GLY A 62 2.50 12.48 -9.87
C GLY A 62 3.52 13.54 -10.29
N LEU A 63 4.68 13.59 -9.62
CA LEU A 63 5.77 14.52 -9.95
C LEU A 63 6.40 14.26 -11.33
N SER A 64 6.33 13.02 -11.82
CA SER A 64 6.80 12.64 -13.16
C SER A 64 5.81 13.00 -14.28
N GLY A 65 4.64 13.56 -13.93
CA GLY A 65 3.63 14.01 -14.88
C GLY A 65 2.57 12.98 -15.25
N TYR A 66 2.51 11.82 -14.58
CA TYR A 66 1.50 10.80 -14.88
C TYR A 66 0.08 11.13 -14.38
N HIS A 67 -0.05 12.13 -13.50
CA HIS A 67 -1.33 12.56 -12.92
C HIS A 67 -1.99 13.68 -13.72
N ASN A 68 -2.53 13.35 -14.89
CA ASN A 68 -3.34 14.30 -15.67
C ASN A 68 -4.78 14.41 -15.12
N PHE A 69 -5.60 15.26 -15.76
CA PHE A 69 -6.99 15.51 -15.35
C PHE A 69 -7.83 14.23 -15.18
N TYR A 70 -7.76 13.29 -16.12
CA TYR A 70 -8.51 12.02 -16.06
C TYR A 70 -8.07 11.15 -14.89
N VAL A 71 -6.76 11.07 -14.64
CA VAL A 71 -6.20 10.28 -13.54
C VAL A 71 -6.56 10.90 -12.19
N MET A 72 -6.48 12.22 -12.06
CA MET A 72 -6.83 12.93 -10.84
C MET A 72 -8.32 12.84 -10.50
N ASP A 73 -9.21 12.91 -11.49
CA ASP A 73 -10.64 12.70 -11.26
C ASP A 73 -10.94 11.26 -10.83
N GLY A 74 -10.23 10.28 -11.39
CA GLY A 74 -10.27 8.89 -10.94
C GLY A 74 -9.81 8.74 -9.47
N PHE A 75 -8.72 9.39 -9.06
CA PHE A 75 -8.27 9.37 -7.67
C PHE A 75 -9.27 10.02 -6.71
N LYS A 76 -9.87 11.16 -7.09
CA LYS A 76 -10.92 11.80 -6.28
C LYS A 76 -12.12 10.88 -6.12
N PHE A 77 -12.57 10.26 -7.20
CA PHE A 77 -13.67 9.29 -7.17
C PHE A 77 -13.34 8.07 -6.31
N GLY A 78 -12.12 7.54 -6.37
CA GLY A 78 -11.72 6.39 -5.55
C GLY A 78 -11.55 6.71 -4.05
N THR A 79 -11.39 7.99 -3.70
CA THR A 79 -11.26 8.44 -2.31
C THR A 79 -12.62 8.72 -1.66
N ILE A 80 -13.62 9.12 -2.46
CA ILE A 80 -14.99 9.44 -2.03
C ILE A 80 -15.84 8.17 -2.05
#